data_AF-A0A3C1FX92-F1
#
_entry.id   AF-A0A3C1FX92-F1
#
_cell.length_a   1.000
_cell.length_b   1.000
_cell.length_c   1.000
_cell.angle_alpha   90.00
_cell.angle_beta   90.00
_cell.angle_gamma   90.00
#
_symmetry.space_group_name_H-M   'P 1'
#
loop_
_entity.id
_entity.type
_entity.pdbx_description
1 polymer ?
#
loop_
_entity_poly.entity_id
_entity_poly.type
_entity_poly.pdbx_seq_one_letter_code
_entity_poly.pdbx_strand_id
1 'polypeptide(L)'
;MIICFVIIVTSSSAFSFQEEGTFSYAVNFGTYEDNRLGVKFSYPLGWKTEIRCTPSDSYNCRISMEPEDWPAFVSSSDFSEPAFPLNITATDKRFEEAADSAGFKRRDDKWIILGTHGMEGETQEITGKNCKGIIGEATVSIYKKNGEYYAVGHETRAVLGDGVNRSVIIACVANACEVIDKVISSFEFIEKQ
;
A
#
# COMPACT_ATOMS: atom_id res chain seq x y z
N MET A 1 -24.74 16.80 -18.00
CA MET A 1 -24.14 16.06 -19.13
C MET A 1 -22.64 15.99 -18.86
N ILE A 2 -22.17 14.84 -18.39
CA ILE A 2 -20.80 14.63 -17.89
C ILE A 2 -19.89 14.30 -19.07
N ILE A 3 -18.79 15.03 -19.21
CA ILE A 3 -17.76 14.80 -20.22
C ILE A 3 -16.68 13.93 -19.58
N CYS A 4 -16.58 12.68 -20.00
CA CYS A 4 -15.45 11.80 -19.66
C CYS A 4 -14.34 12.00 -20.69
N PHE A 5 -13.14 12.35 -20.24
CA PHE A 5 -11.93 12.30 -21.07
C PHE A 5 -11.25 10.95 -20.87
N VAL A 6 -11.13 10.18 -21.95
CA VAL A 6 -10.27 8.99 -22.03
C VAL A 6 -8.95 9.44 -22.63
N ILE A 7 -7.86 9.32 -21.87
CA ILE A 7 -6.51 9.56 -22.37
C ILE A 7 -5.90 8.20 -22.67
N ILE A 8 -5.65 7.92 -23.95
CA ILE A 8 -4.89 6.75 -24.43
C ILE A 8 -3.48 7.24 -24.75
N VAL A 9 -2.46 6.68 -24.10
CA VAL A 9 -1.05 6.89 -24.46
C VAL A 9 -0.42 5.54 -24.79
N THR A 10 0.21 5.44 -25.95
CA THR A 10 0.88 4.25 -26.47
C THR A 10 2.40 4.39 -26.37
N SER A 11 3.11 3.37 -25.88
CA SER A 11 4.50 3.04 -26.27
C SER A 11 4.93 1.66 -25.72
N SER A 12 5.20 0.70 -26.62
CA SER A 12 6.51 0.13 -27.04
C SER A 12 7.13 -0.94 -26.13
N SER A 13 6.98 -2.18 -26.59
CA SER A 13 7.81 -3.39 -26.50
C SER A 13 8.73 -3.59 -25.29
N ALA A 14 8.35 -4.51 -24.40
CA ALA A 14 9.22 -5.06 -23.35
C ALA A 14 10.06 -6.24 -23.88
N PHE A 15 11.35 -6.23 -23.57
CA PHE A 15 12.33 -7.29 -23.82
C PHE A 15 12.48 -8.10 -22.52
N SER A 16 12.32 -9.43 -22.58
CA SER A 16 12.45 -10.31 -21.43
C SER A 16 13.80 -11.04 -21.44
N PHE A 17 14.46 -11.07 -20.28
CA PHE A 17 15.55 -11.98 -19.99
C PHE A 17 15.20 -12.75 -18.71
N GLN A 18 15.45 -14.04 -18.71
CA GLN A 18 14.96 -14.98 -17.70
C GLN A 18 16.15 -15.52 -16.90
N GLU A 19 16.34 -15.04 -15.66
CA GLU A 19 17.14 -15.71 -14.63
C GLU A 19 16.37 -15.65 -13.30
N GLU A 20 16.02 -16.83 -12.80
CA GLU A 20 15.61 -17.18 -11.43
C GLU A 20 14.64 -16.27 -10.66
N GLY A 21 13.37 -16.67 -10.66
CA GLY A 21 12.52 -16.63 -9.45
C GLY A 21 12.04 -15.29 -8.93
N THR A 22 12.33 -14.19 -9.62
CA THR A 22 11.76 -12.87 -9.31
C THR A 22 11.20 -12.31 -10.61
N PHE A 23 9.87 -12.19 -10.70
CA PHE A 23 9.25 -11.47 -11.83
C PHE A 23 9.56 -9.98 -11.66
N SER A 24 10.74 -9.54 -12.11
CA SER A 24 11.05 -8.12 -12.22
C SER A 24 10.39 -7.59 -13.49
N TYR A 25 9.17 -7.10 -13.39
CA TYR A 25 8.60 -6.31 -14.47
C TYR A 25 9.31 -4.95 -14.51
N ALA A 26 9.66 -4.47 -15.70
CA ALA A 26 9.99 -3.05 -15.87
C ALA A 26 8.69 -2.26 -15.67
N VAL A 27 8.36 -2.00 -14.40
CA VAL A 27 7.16 -1.25 -14.03
C VAL A 27 7.42 0.22 -14.38
N ASN A 28 6.69 0.72 -15.37
CA ASN A 28 6.63 2.16 -15.61
C ASN A 28 5.80 2.80 -14.49
N PHE A 29 6.19 3.98 -14.02
CA PHE A 29 5.47 4.67 -12.95
C PHE A 29 4.79 5.94 -13.45
N GLY A 30 3.53 6.11 -13.04
CA GLY A 30 2.78 7.35 -13.16
C GLY A 30 2.89 8.18 -11.88
N THR A 31 2.18 9.30 -11.84
CA THR A 31 2.02 10.11 -10.63
C THR A 31 0.55 10.20 -10.28
N TYR A 32 0.21 9.82 -9.06
CA TYR A 32 -1.09 10.07 -8.46
C TYR A 32 -1.01 11.37 -7.65
N GLU A 33 -2.02 12.21 -7.78
CA GLU A 33 -2.14 13.48 -7.06
C GLU A 33 -3.62 13.73 -6.76
N ASP A 34 -3.97 13.92 -5.48
CA ASP A 34 -5.31 14.33 -5.06
C ASP A 34 -5.21 15.40 -3.98
N ASN A 35 -5.52 16.65 -4.36
CA ASN A 35 -5.48 17.81 -3.46
C ASN A 35 -6.53 17.72 -2.34
N ARG A 36 -7.64 16.99 -2.51
CA ARG A 36 -8.63 16.83 -1.43
C ARG A 36 -8.07 15.96 -0.31
N LEU A 37 -7.27 14.96 -0.69
CA LEU A 37 -6.56 14.07 0.23
C LEU A 37 -5.25 14.69 0.72
N GLY A 38 -4.69 15.64 -0.03
CA GLY A 38 -3.41 16.26 0.26
C GLY A 38 -2.24 15.30 0.09
N VAL A 39 -2.33 14.39 -0.88
CA VAL A 39 -1.30 13.36 -1.12
C VAL A 39 -0.87 13.32 -2.58
N LYS A 40 0.40 13.00 -2.79
CA LYS A 40 1.01 12.76 -4.09
C LYS A 40 2.02 11.62 -3.99
N PHE A 41 2.02 10.70 -4.94
CA PHE A 41 2.98 9.59 -4.98
C PHE A 41 3.07 8.97 -6.37
N SER A 42 4.15 8.23 -6.63
CA SER A 42 4.30 7.42 -7.83
C SER A 42 3.58 6.08 -7.68
N TYR A 43 2.88 5.66 -8.73
CA TYR A 43 2.18 4.38 -8.77
C TYR A 43 2.49 3.62 -10.07
N PRO A 44 2.42 2.28 -10.07
CA PRO A 44 2.62 1.47 -11.27
C PRO A 44 1.61 1.78 -12.38
N LEU A 45 2.07 2.10 -13.58
CA LEU A 45 1.21 2.19 -14.76
C LEU A 45 0.67 0.82 -15.14
N GLY A 46 -0.57 0.78 -15.59
CA GLY A 46 -1.29 -0.46 -15.92
C GLY A 46 -1.99 -1.11 -14.73
N TRP A 47 -1.68 -0.69 -13.50
CA TRP A 47 -2.45 -1.14 -12.33
C TRP A 47 -3.81 -0.44 -12.29
N LYS A 48 -4.84 -1.21 -11.98
CA LYS A 48 -6.17 -0.69 -11.74
C LYS A 48 -6.20 -0.04 -10.36
N THR A 49 -6.77 1.16 -10.28
CA THR A 49 -6.88 1.93 -9.05
C THR A 49 -8.34 2.17 -8.71
N GLU A 50 -8.71 1.90 -7.46
CA GLU A 50 -10.04 2.18 -6.89
C GLU A 50 -9.91 3.10 -5.67
N ILE A 51 -10.69 4.18 -5.64
CA ILE A 51 -10.70 5.15 -4.53
C ILE A 51 -12.05 5.07 -3.83
N ARG A 52 -12.04 4.79 -2.52
CA ARG A 52 -13.23 4.81 -1.68
C ARG A 52 -13.04 5.78 -0.52
N CYS A 53 -13.93 6.73 -0.40
CA CYS A 53 -13.97 7.69 0.71
C CYS A 53 -15.21 7.46 1.57
N THR A 54 -15.06 7.60 2.88
CA THR A 54 -16.20 7.49 3.80
C THR A 54 -16.99 8.81 3.76
N PRO A 55 -18.30 8.81 3.49
CA PRO A 55 -19.05 10.05 3.23
C PRO A 55 -19.07 11.08 4.36
N SER A 56 -18.93 10.64 5.62
CA SER A 56 -18.95 11.51 6.80
C SER A 56 -17.61 12.12 7.16
N ASP A 57 -16.51 11.52 6.68
CA ASP A 57 -15.15 11.96 6.95
C ASP A 57 -14.45 12.17 5.60
N SER A 58 -14.31 13.42 5.19
CA SER A 58 -13.59 13.83 3.97
C SER A 58 -12.12 13.38 3.92
N TYR A 59 -11.65 12.69 4.96
CA TYR A 59 -10.25 12.40 5.20
C TYR A 59 -9.93 10.93 5.41
N ASN A 60 -10.92 10.05 5.50
CA ASN A 60 -10.70 8.60 5.56
C ASN A 60 -10.97 8.00 4.18
N CYS A 61 -9.99 8.14 3.30
CA CYS A 61 -10.03 7.61 1.93
C CYS A 61 -9.00 6.51 1.74
N ARG A 62 -9.46 5.41 1.16
CA ARG A 62 -8.64 4.28 0.76
C ARG A 62 -8.46 4.30 -0.75
N ILE A 63 -7.21 4.31 -1.17
CA ILE A 63 -6.75 4.12 -2.55
C ILE A 63 -6.24 2.68 -2.62
N SER A 64 -6.93 1.86 -3.39
CA SER A 64 -6.65 0.42 -3.52
C SER A 64 -6.15 0.16 -4.93
N MET A 65 -5.08 -0.60 -5.08
CA MET A 65 -4.43 -0.83 -6.37
C MET A 65 -4.14 -2.31 -6.57
N GLU A 66 -4.36 -2.79 -7.79
CA GLU A 66 -4.09 -4.17 -8.21
C GLU A 66 -3.44 -4.22 -9.60
N PRO A 67 -2.48 -5.15 -9.86
CA PRO A 67 -2.03 -5.43 -11.21
C PRO A 67 -3.12 -6.12 -12.04
N GLU A 68 -2.98 -6.08 -13.37
CA GLU A 68 -4.00 -6.57 -14.32
C GLU A 68 -4.33 -8.06 -14.15
N ASP A 69 -3.32 -8.86 -13.78
CA ASP A 69 -3.42 -10.30 -13.58
C ASP A 69 -3.85 -10.70 -12.16
N TRP A 70 -3.93 -9.75 -11.21
CA TRP A 70 -4.33 -10.04 -9.82
C TRP A 70 -5.70 -10.70 -9.71
N PRO A 71 -6.77 -10.24 -10.38
CA PRO A 71 -8.06 -10.91 -10.26
C PRO A 71 -8.04 -12.37 -10.74
N ALA A 72 -7.21 -12.67 -11.74
CA ALA A 72 -7.03 -14.04 -12.23
C ALA A 72 -6.27 -14.89 -11.22
N PHE A 73 -5.22 -14.35 -10.59
CA PHE A 73 -4.49 -14.98 -9.48
C PHE A 73 -5.41 -15.26 -8.28
N VAL A 74 -6.18 -14.27 -7.82
CA VAL A 74 -7.16 -14.43 -6.72
C VAL A 74 -8.18 -15.52 -7.05
N SER A 75 -8.66 -15.54 -8.30
CA SER A 75 -9.66 -16.53 -8.74
C SER A 75 -9.11 -17.96 -8.75
N SER A 76 -7.84 -18.15 -9.14
CA SER A 76 -7.20 -19.46 -9.24
C SER A 76 -6.54 -19.94 -7.93
N SER A 77 -6.24 -19.04 -6.99
CA SER A 77 -5.65 -19.38 -5.69
C SER A 77 -6.58 -20.25 -4.84
N ASP A 78 -6.03 -21.20 -4.08
CA ASP A 78 -6.78 -21.93 -3.04
C ASP A 78 -6.97 -21.09 -1.76
N PHE A 79 -6.28 -19.95 -1.67
CA PHE A 79 -6.23 -19.09 -0.50
C PHE A 79 -7.18 -17.89 -0.62
N SER A 80 -7.54 -17.35 0.55
CA SER A 80 -8.35 -16.15 0.69
C SER A 80 -7.49 -14.90 0.51
N GLU A 81 -7.21 -14.57 -0.75
CA GLU A 81 -6.44 -13.37 -1.11
C GLU A 81 -7.27 -12.09 -0.99
N PRO A 82 -6.65 -10.93 -0.68
CA PRO A 82 -7.36 -9.66 -0.70
C PRO A 82 -7.75 -9.26 -2.12
N ALA A 83 -8.85 -8.51 -2.25
CA ALA A 83 -9.27 -7.96 -3.54
C ALA A 83 -8.22 -7.02 -4.14
N PHE A 84 -7.51 -6.26 -3.30
CA PHE A 84 -6.42 -5.38 -3.71
C PHE A 84 -5.18 -5.70 -2.90
N PRO A 85 -4.05 -6.01 -3.55
CA PRO A 85 -2.85 -6.38 -2.85
C PRO A 85 -2.10 -5.18 -2.27
N LEU A 86 -2.36 -3.96 -2.77
CA LEU A 86 -1.81 -2.72 -2.25
C LEU A 86 -2.94 -1.77 -1.86
N ASN A 87 -2.91 -1.28 -0.61
CA ASN A 87 -3.86 -0.32 -0.09
C ASN A 87 -3.13 0.84 0.57
N ILE A 88 -3.56 2.06 0.24
CA ILE A 88 -3.08 3.31 0.82
C ILE A 88 -4.28 4.00 1.45
N THR A 89 -4.26 4.20 2.77
CA THR A 89 -5.33 4.86 3.50
C THR A 89 -4.82 6.21 4.01
N ALA A 90 -5.29 7.29 3.42
CA ALA A 90 -5.09 8.63 3.94
C ALA A 90 -6.03 8.86 5.14
N THR A 91 -5.53 9.54 6.17
CA THR A 91 -6.28 9.83 7.41
C THR A 91 -5.79 11.13 8.06
N ASP A 92 -6.69 11.77 8.82
CA ASP A 92 -6.39 12.95 9.66
C ASP A 92 -5.94 12.57 11.09
N LYS A 93 -5.48 11.33 11.25
CA LYS A 93 -4.84 10.87 12.47
C LYS A 93 -3.41 11.39 12.54
N ARG A 94 -2.96 11.66 13.77
CA ARG A 94 -1.54 11.83 14.08
C ARG A 94 -0.77 10.56 13.79
N PHE A 95 0.54 10.70 13.60
CA PHE A 95 1.43 9.61 13.23
C PHE A 95 1.29 8.40 14.18
N GLU A 96 1.30 8.64 15.49
CA GLU A 96 1.23 7.60 16.52
C GLU A 96 -0.11 6.87 16.51
N GLU A 97 -1.22 7.58 16.28
CA GLU A 97 -2.56 6.98 16.20
C GLU A 97 -2.72 6.13 14.92
N ALA A 98 -2.13 6.59 13.81
CA ALA A 98 -2.10 5.85 12.55
C ALA A 98 -1.19 4.62 12.65
N ALA A 99 -0.01 4.76 13.28
CA ALA A 99 0.91 3.67 13.61
C ALA A 99 0.20 2.60 14.45
N ASP A 100 -0.49 3.00 15.51
CA ASP A 100 -1.26 2.10 16.37
C ASP A 100 -2.34 1.34 15.57
N SER A 101 -3.07 2.06 14.71
CA SER A 101 -4.10 1.51 13.83
C SER A 101 -3.53 0.50 12.81
N ALA A 102 -2.27 0.67 12.40
CA ALA A 102 -1.57 -0.22 11.49
C ALA A 102 -0.88 -1.41 12.19
N GLY A 103 -0.98 -1.50 13.52
CA GLY A 103 -0.40 -2.57 14.32
C GLY A 103 1.02 -2.29 14.82
N PHE A 104 1.55 -1.08 14.61
CA PHE A 104 2.82 -0.68 15.19
C PHE A 104 2.64 -0.29 16.66
N LYS A 105 3.63 -0.61 17.49
CA LYS A 105 3.67 -0.25 18.91
C LYS A 105 5.05 0.29 19.26
N ARG A 106 5.10 1.16 20.27
CA ARG A 106 6.35 1.64 20.85
C ARG A 106 6.71 0.77 22.05
N ARG A 107 7.92 0.22 22.08
CA ARG A 107 8.48 -0.52 23.23
C ARG A 107 9.94 -0.15 23.38
N ASP A 108 10.35 0.25 24.59
CA ASP A 108 11.74 0.64 24.91
C ASP A 108 12.32 1.63 23.89
N ASP A 109 11.55 2.67 23.57
CA ASP A 109 11.86 3.70 22.57
C ASP A 109 12.14 3.21 21.15
N LYS A 110 11.70 1.98 20.82
CA LYS A 110 11.76 1.41 19.47
C LYS A 110 10.36 1.12 18.95
N TRP A 111 10.21 1.20 17.64
CA TRP A 111 9.03 0.68 16.97
C TRP A 111 9.13 -0.84 16.83
N ILE A 112 8.01 -1.51 17.06
CA ILE A 112 7.77 -2.91 16.70
C ILE A 112 6.46 -2.97 15.93
N ILE A 113 6.27 -4.01 15.13
CA ILE A 113 4.98 -4.30 14.48
C ILE A 113 4.43 -5.60 15.04
N LEU A 114 3.16 -5.58 15.44
CA LEU A 114 2.47 -6.75 15.95
C LEU A 114 1.61 -7.38 14.85
N GLY A 115 1.94 -8.62 14.52
CA GLY A 115 1.15 -9.49 13.67
C GLY A 115 0.14 -10.32 14.45
N THR A 116 -0.28 -11.41 13.81
CA THR A 116 -1.22 -12.40 14.35
C THR A 116 -0.67 -12.98 15.65
N HIS A 117 -1.55 -13.14 16.65
CA HIS A 117 -1.20 -13.67 17.97
C HIS A 117 -0.10 -12.87 18.71
N GLY A 118 0.10 -11.60 18.34
CA GLY A 118 1.11 -10.75 18.96
C GLY A 118 2.55 -11.07 18.53
N MET A 119 2.74 -11.83 17.44
CA MET A 119 4.06 -12.07 16.88
C MET A 119 4.70 -10.76 16.46
N GLU A 120 5.95 -10.55 16.88
CA GLU A 120 6.68 -9.32 16.64
C GLU A 120 7.45 -9.42 15.34
N GLY A 121 7.28 -8.40 14.49
CA GLY A 121 8.06 -8.20 13.28
C GLY A 121 9.08 -7.08 13.44
N GLU A 122 10.10 -7.13 12.58
CA GLU A 122 11.09 -6.05 12.49
C GLU A 122 10.46 -4.79 11.90
N THR A 123 10.98 -3.64 12.32
CA THR A 123 10.58 -2.35 11.77
C THR A 123 11.80 -1.49 11.48
N GLN A 124 11.63 -0.57 10.56
CA GLN A 124 12.61 0.41 10.16
C GLN A 124 11.96 1.79 10.12
N GLU A 125 12.62 2.79 10.70
CA GLU A 125 12.25 4.18 10.49
C GLU A 125 12.65 4.62 9.08
N ILE A 126 11.74 5.30 8.39
CA ILE A 126 11.92 5.76 7.01
C ILE A 126 11.70 7.27 6.93
N THR A 127 12.37 7.91 5.98
CA THR A 127 12.22 9.35 5.72
C THR A 127 11.94 9.53 4.24
N GLY A 128 10.82 10.17 3.93
CA GLY A 128 10.48 10.64 2.59
C GLY A 128 10.86 12.10 2.42
N LYS A 129 10.54 12.66 1.25
CA LYS A 129 10.96 14.00 0.85
C LYS A 129 10.47 15.12 1.79
N ASN A 130 9.31 14.94 2.43
CA ASN A 130 8.75 15.83 3.46
C ASN A 130 7.93 15.07 4.52
N CYS A 131 8.26 13.80 4.75
CA CYS A 131 7.55 12.97 5.73
C CYS A 131 8.52 12.08 6.49
N LYS A 132 8.13 11.74 7.72
CA LYS A 132 8.78 10.68 8.50
C LYS A 132 7.81 9.51 8.59
N GLY A 133 8.37 8.32 8.72
CA GLY A 133 7.55 7.14 8.79
C GLY A 133 8.23 5.95 9.42
N ILE A 134 7.49 4.86 9.42
CA ILE A 134 7.92 3.53 9.83
C ILE A 134 7.43 2.54 8.79
N ILE A 135 8.24 1.53 8.51
CA ILE A 135 7.87 0.36 7.71
C ILE A 135 8.19 -0.88 8.53
N GLY A 136 7.43 -1.95 8.34
CA GLY A 136 7.71 -3.23 8.98
C GLY A 136 6.94 -4.35 8.31
N GLU A 137 7.31 -5.58 8.66
CA GLU A 137 6.68 -6.78 8.15
C GLU A 137 5.86 -7.43 9.26
N ALA A 138 4.53 -7.46 9.09
CA ALA A 138 3.62 -8.11 10.04
C ALA A 138 3.39 -9.56 9.64
N THR A 139 3.48 -10.47 10.62
CA THR A 139 3.00 -11.84 10.44
C THR A 139 1.47 -11.86 10.35
N VAL A 140 0.91 -12.44 9.29
CA VAL A 140 -0.55 -12.54 9.07
C VAL A 140 -0.97 -14.00 8.95
N SER A 141 -2.18 -14.35 9.42
CA SER A 141 -2.74 -15.68 9.14
C SER A 141 -3.19 -15.79 7.69
N ILE A 142 -2.79 -16.88 7.04
CA ILE A 142 -3.27 -17.28 5.72
C ILE A 142 -4.40 -18.30 5.90
N TYR A 143 -5.52 -18.04 5.26
CA TYR A 143 -6.68 -18.92 5.25
C TYR A 143 -6.95 -19.45 3.84
N LYS A 144 -7.46 -20.67 3.74
CA LYS A 144 -8.06 -21.19 2.50
C LYS A 144 -9.38 -20.46 2.22
N LYS A 145 -9.87 -20.54 0.98
CA LYS A 145 -11.18 -19.97 0.59
C LYS A 145 -12.38 -20.48 1.41
N ASN A 146 -12.28 -21.67 2.00
CA ASN A 146 -13.30 -22.24 2.88
C ASN A 146 -13.22 -21.71 4.33
N GLY A 147 -12.29 -20.80 4.64
CA GLY A 147 -12.07 -20.24 5.97
C GLY A 147 -11.18 -21.08 6.90
N GLU A 148 -10.69 -22.24 6.44
CA GLU A 148 -9.74 -23.06 7.19
C GLU A 148 -8.39 -22.35 7.30
N TYR A 149 -7.83 -22.29 8.50
CA TYR A 149 -6.46 -21.83 8.70
C TYR A 149 -5.47 -22.73 7.95
N TYR A 150 -4.53 -22.14 7.23
CA TYR A 150 -3.52 -22.86 6.46
C TYR A 150 -2.12 -22.66 7.04
N ALA A 151 -1.69 -21.41 7.15
CA ALA A 151 -0.31 -21.07 7.51
C ALA A 151 -0.23 -19.64 8.06
N VAL A 152 0.99 -19.22 8.42
CA VAL A 152 1.36 -17.82 8.61
C VAL A 152 2.05 -17.30 7.34
N GLY A 153 1.80 -16.04 7.03
CA GLY A 153 2.41 -15.29 5.95
C GLY A 153 2.88 -13.92 6.43
N HIS A 154 3.24 -13.07 5.48
CA HIS A 154 3.85 -11.78 5.75
C HIS A 154 3.14 -10.67 4.95
N GLU A 155 2.92 -9.54 5.60
CA GLU A 155 2.34 -8.33 5.02
C GLU A 155 3.23 -7.14 5.37
N THR A 156 3.70 -6.41 4.35
CA THR A 156 4.46 -5.18 4.56
C THR A 156 3.49 -4.06 4.88
N ARG A 157 3.73 -3.36 5.98
CA ARG A 157 2.99 -2.15 6.35
C ARG A 157 3.93 -0.98 6.49
N ALA A 158 3.47 0.20 6.11
CA ALA A 158 4.15 1.44 6.40
C ALA A 158 3.17 2.50 6.91
N VAL A 159 3.66 3.41 7.73
CA VAL A 159 2.95 4.64 8.11
C VAL A 159 3.85 5.81 7.80
N LEU A 160 3.32 6.80 7.09
CA LEU A 160 3.97 8.08 6.82
C LEU A 160 3.17 9.19 7.49
N GLY A 161 3.84 10.14 8.14
CA GLY A 161 3.22 11.30 8.78
C GLY A 161 3.75 12.62 8.23
N ASP A 162 2.90 13.64 8.21
CA ASP A 162 3.24 15.00 7.81
C ASP A 162 3.87 15.84 8.94
N GLY A 163 3.96 15.26 10.14
CA GLY A 163 4.50 15.89 11.35
C GLY A 163 3.49 16.73 12.14
N VAL A 164 2.22 16.81 11.71
CA VAL A 164 1.19 17.61 12.38
C VAL A 164 0.00 16.73 12.77
N ASN A 165 -0.82 16.35 11.80
CA ASN A 165 -2.08 15.62 12.03
C ASN A 165 -2.58 14.89 10.78
N ARG A 166 -1.71 14.63 9.80
CA ARG A 166 -2.07 13.78 8.67
C ARG A 166 -1.11 12.62 8.58
N SER A 167 -1.68 11.46 8.32
CA SER A 167 -0.92 10.24 8.15
C SER A 167 -1.48 9.42 7.01
N VAL A 168 -0.65 8.56 6.46
CA VAL A 168 -1.03 7.57 5.48
C VAL A 168 -0.57 6.20 5.95
N ILE A 169 -1.48 5.24 5.94
CA ILE A 169 -1.20 3.83 6.20
C ILE A 169 -1.12 3.11 4.86
N ILE A 170 0.00 2.47 4.58
CA ILE A 170 0.23 1.67 3.39
C ILE A 170 0.29 0.21 3.84
N ALA A 171 -0.48 -0.66 3.22
CA ALA A 171 -0.45 -2.10 3.48
C ALA A 171 -0.34 -2.85 2.16
N CYS A 172 0.53 -3.84 2.12
CA CYS A 172 0.84 -4.61 0.94
C CYS A 172 1.08 -6.09 1.26
N VAL A 173 0.46 -6.98 0.50
CA VAL A 173 0.73 -8.43 0.60
C VAL A 173 1.94 -8.81 -0.24
N ALA A 174 2.80 -9.69 0.31
CA ALA A 174 4.15 -9.98 -0.18
C ALA A 174 4.27 -10.17 -1.70
N ASN A 175 3.29 -10.80 -2.36
CA ASN A 175 3.29 -11.05 -3.80
C ASN A 175 3.20 -9.78 -4.68
N ALA A 176 2.94 -8.62 -4.09
CA ALA A 176 2.79 -7.36 -4.82
C ALA A 176 3.65 -6.21 -4.27
N CYS A 177 4.57 -6.50 -3.35
CA CYS A 177 5.31 -5.45 -2.63
C CYS A 177 6.56 -4.94 -3.32
N GLU A 178 6.88 -5.44 -4.51
CA GLU A 178 7.98 -4.89 -5.32
C GLU A 178 7.84 -3.38 -5.62
N VAL A 179 6.62 -2.83 -5.54
CA VAL A 179 6.35 -1.41 -5.83
C VAL A 179 6.28 -0.52 -4.58
N ILE A 180 6.27 -1.09 -3.36
CA ILE A 180 6.00 -0.32 -2.14
C ILE A 180 7.10 0.71 -1.87
N ASP A 181 8.36 0.35 -2.09
CA ASP A 181 9.50 1.24 -1.90
C ASP A 181 9.42 2.46 -2.82
N LYS A 182 8.93 2.25 -4.06
CA LYS A 182 8.74 3.36 -5.00
C LYS A 182 7.60 4.26 -4.59
N VAL A 183 6.49 3.70 -4.11
CA VAL A 183 5.36 4.47 -3.55
C VAL A 183 5.84 5.31 -2.37
N ILE A 184 6.54 4.70 -1.41
CA ILE A 184 7.04 5.36 -0.20
C ILE A 184 8.05 6.47 -0.53
N SER A 185 9.06 6.15 -1.35
CA SER A 185 10.16 7.09 -1.67
C SER A 185 9.69 8.32 -2.46
N SER A 186 8.59 8.19 -3.20
CA SER A 186 7.98 9.29 -3.98
C SER A 186 6.83 9.99 -3.24
N PHE A 187 6.49 9.54 -2.03
CA PHE A 187 5.33 10.05 -1.31
C PHE A 187 5.57 11.47 -0.80
N GLU A 188 4.60 12.35 -1.06
CA GLU A 188 4.58 13.73 -0.62
C GLU A 188 3.21 14.07 -0.04
N PHE A 189 3.21 14.71 1.13
CA PHE A 189 2.04 15.46 1.58
C PHE A 189 2.03 16.82 0.89
N ILE A 190 0.94 17.12 0.22
CA ILE A 190 0.73 18.39 -0.50
C ILE A 190 -0.33 19.23 0.22
N GLU A 191 -0.48 20.48 -0.22
CA GLU A 191 -1.49 21.40 0.30
C GLU A 191 -2.89 20.86 -0.02
N LYS A 192 -3.76 20.85 1.00
CA LYS A 192 -5.16 20.45 0.83
C LYS A 192 -5.98 21.62 0.29
N GLN A 193 -6.87 21.35 -0.67
CA GLN A 193 -7.82 22.33 -1.23
C GLN A 193 -9.26 21.95 -0.91
#